data_AF-A0A9D6T1P7-F1
#
_entry.id   AF-A0A9D6T1P7-F1
#
_cell.length_a   1.000
_cell.length_b   1.000
_cell.length_c   1.000
_cell.angle_alpha   90.00
_cell.angle_beta   90.00
_cell.angle_gamma   90.00
#
_symmetry.space_group_name_H-M   'P 1'
#
loop_
_entity.id
_entity.type
_entity.pdbx_description
1 polymer ?
#
loop_
_entity_poly.entity_id
_entity_poly.type
_entity_poly.pdbx_seq_one_letter_code
_entity_poly.pdbx_strand_id
1 'polypeptide(L)'
;MARTVTLALALLLAALAAGPVPAAAGGVRIVIGGTPFPHTGHPRHVHRHPGRVIIAPRPVYLAPRTCWAPGGFTHQWVPQSQVYYAWVPGHYNTDALWVEGHYAPQVFPSGYWQPIWIEGRWVAC
;
A
#
# COMPACT_ATOMS: atom_id res chain seq x y z
N MET A 1 8.87 -14.71 16.50
CA MET A 1 8.23 -14.00 15.36
C MET A 1 6.70 -13.89 15.49
N ALA A 2 5.99 -14.80 16.16
CA ALA A 2 4.53 -14.72 16.31
C ALA A 2 4.01 -13.52 17.16
N ARG A 3 4.77 -13.10 18.19
CA ARG A 3 4.37 -12.01 19.11
C ARG A 3 4.36 -10.60 18.50
N THR A 4 5.18 -10.36 17.48
CA THR A 4 5.25 -9.04 16.83
C THR A 4 4.11 -8.83 15.85
N VAL A 5 3.66 -9.92 15.19
CA VAL A 5 2.55 -9.89 14.25
C VAL A 5 1.21 -9.66 14.97
N THR A 6 1.02 -10.24 16.16
CA THR A 6 -0.20 -10.03 16.95
C THR A 6 -0.33 -8.60 17.49
N LEU A 7 0.78 -7.98 17.90
CA LEU A 7 0.79 -6.57 18.31
C LEU A 7 0.45 -5.62 17.17
N ALA A 8 1.00 -5.86 15.98
CA ALA A 8 0.71 -5.05 14.80
C ALA A 8 -0.76 -5.14 14.39
N LEU A 9 -1.36 -6.34 14.47
CA LEU A 9 -2.76 -6.56 14.12
C LEU A 9 -3.71 -5.90 15.13
N ALA A 10 -3.39 -5.94 16.43
CA ALA A 10 -4.18 -5.30 17.47
C ALA A 10 -4.21 -3.77 17.35
N LEU A 11 -3.08 -3.15 16.98
CA LEU A 11 -2.98 -1.71 16.74
C LEU A 11 -3.77 -1.27 15.51
N LEU A 12 -3.78 -2.08 14.46
CA LEU A 12 -4.55 -1.78 13.24
C LEU A 12 -6.06 -1.80 13.52
N LEU A 13 -6.52 -2.80 14.29
CA LEU A 13 -7.93 -2.93 14.68
C LEU A 13 -8.40 -1.77 15.59
N ALA A 14 -7.54 -1.28 16.48
CA ALA A 14 -7.86 -0.14 17.34
C ALA A 14 -8.01 1.17 16.56
N ALA A 15 -7.21 1.38 15.52
CA ALA A 15 -7.29 2.57 14.67
C ALA A 15 -8.56 2.60 13.79
N LEU A 16 -9.07 1.44 13.39
CA LEU A 16 -10.29 1.31 12.59
C LEU A 16 -11.57 1.53 13.40
N ALA A 17 -11.53 1.39 14.72
CA ALA A 17 -12.68 1.58 15.61
C ALA A 17 -12.92 3.06 16.00
N ALA A 18 -11.93 3.93 15.82
CA ALA A 18 -12.04 5.37 16.11
C ALA A 18 -12.62 6.12 14.90
N GLY A 19 -13.95 6.07 14.74
CA GLY A 19 -14.66 6.86 13.74
C GLY A 19 -14.58 8.38 13.99
N PRO A 20 -14.87 9.23 12.98
CA PRO A 20 -14.72 10.68 13.08
C PRO A 20 -15.79 11.31 13.99
N VAL A 21 -15.35 12.18 14.89
CA VAL A 21 -16.21 12.94 15.81
C VAL A 21 -16.84 14.14 15.07
N PRO A 22 -18.15 14.38 15.17
CA PRO A 22 -18.77 15.55 14.53
C PRO A 22 -18.49 16.82 15.33
N ALA A 23 -18.09 17.89 14.65
CA ALA A 23 -17.96 19.22 15.23
C ALA A 23 -19.33 19.92 15.23
N ALA A 24 -19.88 20.22 16.41
CA ALA A 24 -21.13 20.96 16.57
C ALA A 24 -20.91 22.47 16.31
N ALA A 25 -21.49 22.99 15.22
CA ALA A 25 -21.54 24.42 14.94
C ALA A 25 -22.79 25.04 15.59
N GLY A 26 -22.66 25.51 16.83
CA GLY A 26 -23.70 26.31 17.50
C GLY A 26 -23.71 27.74 16.96
N GLY A 27 -24.66 28.05 16.07
CA GLY A 27 -24.86 29.41 15.55
C GLY A 27 -25.81 30.21 16.45
N VAL A 28 -25.31 31.29 17.06
CA VAL A 28 -26.17 32.31 17.70
C VAL A 28 -26.50 33.39 16.66
N ARG A 29 -27.78 33.58 16.37
CA ARG A 29 -28.31 34.66 15.52
C ARG A 29 -28.90 35.74 16.41
N ILE A 30 -28.24 36.90 16.49
CA ILE A 30 -28.79 38.09 17.16
C ILE A 30 -29.38 39.01 16.09
N VAL A 31 -30.66 39.34 16.25
CA VAL A 31 -31.38 40.38 15.49
C VAL A 31 -31.72 41.49 16.48
N ILE A 32 -31.35 42.74 16.18
CA ILE A 32 -31.88 43.92 16.87
C ILE A 32 -32.26 44.95 15.82
N GLY A 33 -33.55 45.27 15.78
CA GLY A 33 -34.13 46.31 14.93
C GLY A 33 -34.21 47.66 15.63
N GLY A 34 -34.46 48.71 14.84
CA GLY A 34 -34.78 50.06 15.32
C GLY A 34 -34.71 51.10 14.19
N THR A 35 -35.84 51.74 13.91
CA THR A 35 -36.10 52.76 12.86
C THR A 35 -35.57 54.17 13.19
N PRO A 36 -35.52 55.11 12.22
CA PRO A 36 -34.60 56.26 12.23
C PRO A 36 -35.23 57.57 12.70
N PHE A 37 -34.45 58.41 13.41
CA PHE A 37 -34.70 59.85 13.48
C PHE A 37 -33.40 60.67 13.36
N PRO A 38 -33.45 61.90 12.78
CA PRO A 38 -32.30 62.54 12.17
C PRO A 38 -31.70 63.60 13.08
N HIS A 39 -30.40 63.48 13.37
CA HIS A 39 -29.64 64.54 14.02
C HIS A 39 -28.42 64.94 13.18
N THR A 40 -28.47 66.22 12.83
CA THR A 40 -27.45 67.08 12.26
C THR A 40 -26.10 67.01 12.98
N GLY A 41 -25.01 67.14 12.22
CA GLY A 41 -23.76 67.70 12.72
C GLY A 41 -22.57 66.75 12.77
N HIS A 42 -21.48 67.19 12.14
CA HIS A 42 -20.09 66.69 12.13
C HIS A 42 -19.74 65.66 11.05
N PRO A 43 -18.71 65.92 10.21
CA PRO A 43 -18.15 64.88 9.36
C PRO A 43 -17.51 63.83 10.27
N ARG A 44 -18.18 62.69 10.40
CA ARG A 44 -17.59 61.52 11.04
C ARG A 44 -16.35 61.16 10.25
N HIS A 45 -15.17 61.38 10.82
CA HIS A 45 -13.95 60.74 10.35
C HIS A 45 -14.16 59.24 10.51
N VAL A 46 -14.59 58.59 9.43
CA VAL A 46 -14.70 57.13 9.38
C VAL A 46 -13.28 56.61 9.35
N HIS A 47 -12.73 56.27 10.52
CA HIS A 47 -11.60 55.37 10.57
C HIS A 47 -12.07 54.04 9.99
N ARG A 48 -11.73 53.81 8.72
CA ARG A 48 -11.96 52.53 8.08
C ARG A 48 -11.07 51.54 8.82
N HIS A 49 -11.62 50.83 9.80
CA HIS A 49 -10.92 49.71 10.40
C HIS A 49 -10.43 48.82 9.25
N PRO A 50 -9.15 48.39 9.24
CA PRO A 50 -8.68 47.48 8.22
C PRO A 50 -9.64 46.29 8.24
N GLY A 51 -10.30 46.04 7.12
CA GLY A 51 -11.28 44.97 7.02
C GLY A 51 -10.64 43.67 7.50
N ARG A 52 -11.38 42.88 8.27
CA ARG A 52 -10.92 41.58 8.77
C ARG A 52 -10.42 40.75 7.60
N VAL A 53 -9.12 40.52 7.52
CA VAL A 53 -8.53 39.65 6.50
C VAL A 53 -8.79 38.20 6.93
N ILE A 54 -9.73 37.55 6.26
CA ILE A 54 -9.99 36.12 6.44
C ILE A 54 -9.05 35.39 5.48
N ILE A 55 -7.95 34.86 6.01
CA ILE A 55 -7.06 33.96 5.26
C ILE A 55 -7.75 32.59 5.25
N ALA A 56 -8.44 32.27 4.16
CA ALA A 56 -8.92 30.91 3.96
C ALA A 56 -7.73 30.02 3.59
N PRO A 57 -7.40 28.98 4.38
CA PRO A 57 -6.34 28.05 4.01
C PRO A 57 -6.74 27.37 2.70
N ARG A 58 -5.88 27.49 1.68
CA ARG A 58 -6.06 26.75 0.43
C ARG A 58 -5.54 25.33 0.65
N PRO A 59 -6.32 24.28 0.32
CA PRO A 59 -5.82 22.92 0.38
C PRO A 59 -4.66 22.78 -0.62
N VAL A 60 -3.50 22.34 -0.12
CA VAL A 60 -2.38 21.93 -0.96
C VAL A 60 -2.54 20.43 -1.22
N TYR A 61 -2.85 20.08 -2.46
CA TYR A 61 -2.88 18.69 -2.88
C TYR A 61 -1.46 18.22 -3.13
N LEU A 62 -0.93 17.41 -2.22
CA LEU A 62 0.31 16.67 -2.45
C LEU A 62 -0.05 15.45 -3.30
N ALA A 63 0.28 15.50 -4.59
CA ALA A 63 0.24 14.29 -5.41
C ALA A 63 1.27 13.28 -4.87
N PRO A 64 0.96 11.97 -4.84
CA PRO A 64 1.95 10.95 -4.55
C PRO A 64 3.14 11.15 -5.48
N ARG A 65 4.33 11.37 -4.92
CA ARG A 65 5.54 11.50 -5.74
C ARG A 65 5.89 10.08 -6.18
N THR A 66 5.64 9.77 -7.45
CA THR A 66 6.12 8.54 -8.05
C THR A 66 7.29 8.86 -8.96
N CYS A 67 8.40 8.12 -8.82
CA CYS A 67 9.50 8.18 -9.78
C CYS A 67 9.56 6.90 -10.61
N TRP A 68 10.06 7.03 -11.82
CA TRP A 68 10.34 5.90 -12.69
C TRP A 68 11.61 5.20 -12.21
N ALA A 69 11.49 3.95 -11.74
CA ALA A 69 12.64 3.08 -11.51
C ALA A 69 12.96 2.32 -12.80
N PRO A 70 14.17 2.46 -13.37
CA PRO A 70 14.55 1.75 -14.59
C PRO A 70 14.56 0.23 -14.36
N GLY A 71 14.23 -0.49 -15.42
CA GLY A 71 14.32 -1.95 -15.46
C GLY A 71 15.76 -2.45 -15.51
N GLY A 72 15.92 -3.77 -15.57
CA GLY A 72 17.23 -4.39 -15.64
C GLY A 72 17.16 -5.88 -15.97
N PHE A 73 18.34 -6.43 -16.28
CA PHE A 73 18.48 -7.88 -16.44
C PHE A 73 18.51 -8.59 -15.10
N THR A 74 17.83 -9.73 -15.02
CA THR A 74 17.97 -10.70 -13.94
C THR A 74 18.02 -12.11 -14.51
N HIS A 75 18.21 -13.11 -13.65
CA HIS A 75 18.19 -14.51 -14.05
C HIS A 75 16.93 -15.20 -13.52
N GLN A 76 16.30 -16.00 -14.38
CA GLN A 76 15.18 -16.86 -14.02
C GLN A 76 15.60 -18.33 -14.19
N TRP A 77 15.26 -19.17 -13.22
CA TRP A 77 15.46 -20.60 -13.32
C TRP A 77 14.43 -21.21 -14.26
N VAL A 78 14.90 -21.96 -15.26
CA VAL A 78 14.05 -22.74 -16.17
C VAL A 78 14.19 -24.21 -15.78
N PRO A 79 13.15 -24.83 -15.19
CA PRO A 79 13.20 -26.24 -14.85
C PRO A 79 13.16 -27.09 -16.13
N GLN A 80 13.98 -28.13 -16.14
CA GLN A 80 13.99 -29.20 -17.12
C GLN A 80 13.97 -30.54 -16.41
N SER A 81 13.66 -31.59 -17.17
CA SER A 81 13.74 -32.96 -16.67
C SER A 81 14.29 -33.85 -17.75
N GLN A 82 15.21 -34.73 -17.39
CA GLN A 82 15.80 -35.69 -18.30
C GLN A 82 15.59 -37.09 -17.74
N VAL A 83 15.31 -38.03 -18.64
CA VAL A 83 15.20 -39.45 -18.28
C VAL A 83 16.55 -40.09 -18.48
N TYR A 84 17.11 -40.66 -17.41
CA TYR A 84 18.33 -41.46 -17.47
C TYR A 84 18.06 -42.84 -16.90
N TYR A 85 18.71 -43.85 -17.46
CA TYR A 85 18.67 -45.19 -16.90
C TYR A 85 19.65 -45.27 -15.73
N ALA A 86 19.13 -45.53 -14.55
CA ALA A 86 19.94 -45.76 -13.36
C ALA A 86 19.85 -47.23 -12.95
N TRP A 87 20.95 -47.75 -12.40
CA TRP A 87 20.97 -49.09 -11.83
C TRP A 87 20.11 -49.13 -10.58
N VAL A 88 19.10 -50.00 -10.58
CA VAL A 88 18.28 -50.30 -9.41
C VAL A 88 18.81 -51.60 -8.81
N PRO A 89 19.30 -51.60 -7.56
CA PRO A 89 19.69 -52.83 -6.88
C PRO A 89 18.52 -53.81 -6.77
N GLY A 90 18.82 -55.10 -6.78
CA GLY A 90 17.82 -56.14 -6.54
C GLY A 90 17.17 -55.95 -5.17
N HIS A 91 15.86 -56.15 -5.11
CA HIS A 91 15.07 -55.97 -3.90
C HIS A 91 13.86 -56.90 -3.89
N TYR A 92 13.27 -57.11 -2.70
CA TYR A 92 11.96 -57.76 -2.60
C TYR A 92 10.85 -56.74 -2.84
N ASN A 93 9.89 -57.08 -3.68
CA ASN A 93 8.71 -56.25 -3.92
C ASN A 93 7.69 -56.39 -2.77
N THR A 94 6.55 -55.68 -2.89
CA THR A 94 5.46 -55.74 -1.90
C THR A 94 4.83 -57.12 -1.75
N ASP A 95 4.97 -57.98 -2.75
CA ASP A 95 4.47 -59.36 -2.77
C ASP A 95 5.50 -60.37 -2.25
N ALA A 96 6.60 -59.89 -1.66
CA ALA A 96 7.73 -60.69 -1.18
C ALA A 96 8.42 -61.55 -2.27
N LEU A 97 8.31 -61.14 -3.54
CA LEU A 97 9.04 -61.74 -4.65
C LEU A 97 10.37 -61.00 -4.88
N TRP A 98 11.43 -61.77 -5.14
CA TRP A 98 12.74 -61.22 -5.49
C TRP A 98 12.71 -60.61 -6.90
N VAL A 99 13.08 -59.34 -7.00
CA VAL A 99 13.27 -58.63 -8.26
C VAL A 99 14.77 -58.45 -8.48
N GLU A 100 15.26 -58.97 -9.60
CA GLU A 100 16.67 -58.83 -9.97
C GLU A 100 17.05 -57.37 -10.23
N GLY A 101 18.33 -57.07 -10.00
CA GLY A 101 18.88 -55.75 -10.31
C GLY A 101 18.77 -55.46 -11.81
N HIS A 102 18.29 -54.28 -12.15
CA HIS A 102 18.06 -53.90 -13.54
C HIS A 102 18.24 -52.39 -13.72
N TYR A 103 18.43 -51.98 -14.97
CA TYR A 103 18.39 -50.57 -15.34
C TYR A 103 16.95 -50.13 -15.53
N ALA A 104 16.54 -49.11 -14.78
CA ALA A 104 15.21 -48.52 -14.89
C ALA A 104 15.31 -47.02 -15.25
N PRO A 105 14.37 -46.49 -16.05
CA PRO A 105 14.32 -45.06 -16.33
C PRO A 105 13.99 -44.29 -15.06
N GLN A 106 14.81 -43.30 -14.73
CA GLN A 106 14.64 -42.37 -13.62
C GLN A 106 14.56 -40.95 -14.17
N VAL A 107 13.66 -40.15 -13.61
CA VAL A 107 13.52 -38.74 -13.97
C VAL A 107 14.42 -37.91 -13.06
N PHE A 108 15.42 -37.26 -13.66
CA PHE A 108 16.32 -36.36 -12.95
C PHE A 108 15.86 -34.92 -13.15
N PRO A 109 15.56 -34.17 -12.08
CA PRO A 109 15.28 -32.75 -12.17
C PRO A 109 16.56 -32.01 -12.53
N SER A 110 16.48 -31.15 -13.54
CA SER A 110 17.59 -30.32 -14.00
C SER A 110 17.06 -28.95 -14.43
N GLY A 111 17.91 -28.15 -15.06
CA GLY A 111 17.52 -26.85 -15.59
C GLY A 111 18.72 -25.96 -15.81
N TYR A 112 18.44 -24.71 -16.20
CA TYR A 112 19.45 -23.69 -16.41
C TYR A 112 18.92 -22.32 -16.02
N TRP A 113 19.84 -21.40 -15.72
CA TRP A 113 19.53 -20.00 -15.51
C TRP A 113 19.48 -19.28 -16.85
N GLN A 114 18.35 -18.66 -17.16
CA GLN A 114 18.22 -17.81 -18.35
C GLN A 114 18.18 -16.33 -17.94
N PRO A 115 18.88 -15.44 -18.66
CA PRO A 115 18.72 -14.01 -18.45
C PRO A 115 17.34 -13.56 -18.96
N ILE A 116 16.65 -12.75 -18.17
CA ILE A 116 15.38 -12.12 -18.53
C ILE A 116 15.47 -10.60 -18.29
N TRP A 117 14.76 -9.84 -19.11
CA TRP A 117 14.58 -8.41 -18.90
C TRP A 117 13.35 -8.16 -18.04
N ILE A 118 13.50 -7.39 -16.96
CA ILE A 118 12.37 -6.88 -16.18
C ILE A 118 12.19 -5.41 -16.54
N GLU A 119 10.97 -5.08 -16.97
CA GLU A 119 10.59 -3.70 -17.27
C GLU A 119 10.67 -2.80 -16.03
N GLY A 120 10.95 -1.52 -16.27
CA GLY A 120 10.91 -0.51 -15.21
C GLY A 120 9.51 -0.37 -14.63
N ARG A 121 9.43 0.20 -13.43
CA ARG A 121 8.15 0.44 -12.76
C ARG A 121 8.15 1.77 -12.03
N TRP A 122 6.96 2.33 -11.84
CA TRP A 122 6.76 3.47 -10.96
C TRP A 122 6.88 3.03 -9.50
N VAL A 123 7.71 3.75 -8.73
CA VAL A 123 7.91 3.52 -7.29
C VAL A 123 7.66 4.80 -6.51
N ALA A 124 7.35 4.67 -5.23
CA ALA A 124 7.18 5.82 -4.34
C ALA A 124 8.52 6.56 -4.12
N CYS A 125 8.41 7.88 -4.08
CA CYS A 125 9.41 8.88 -3.73
C CYS A 125 8.73 9.93 -2.80
#